data_AF-S4YNN0-F1
#
_entry.id   AF-S4YNN0-F1
#
_cell.length_a   1.000
_cell.length_b   1.000
_cell.length_c   1.000
_cell.angle_alpha   90.00
_cell.angle_beta   90.00
_cell.angle_gamma   90.00
#
_symmetry.space_group_name_H-M   'P 1'
#
loop_
_entity.id
_entity.type
_entity.pdbx_description
1 polymer ?
#
loop_
_entity_poly.entity_id
_entity_poly.type
_entity_poly.pdbx_seq_one_letter_code
_entity_poly.pdbx_strand_id
1 'polypeptide(L)'
;MKYKLSEINTSRDNKIPVPDIIHFVLVGDTNQANIEYVDIWKRTNKDKKIYFWCDKNSSQSNSLHDSIRDYVLCNEFENKKTLKYA
;
A
#
# COMPACT_ATOMS: atom_id res chain seq x y z
N MET A 1 -6.27 17.80 -13.56
CA MET A 1 -7.56 18.13 -14.22
C MET A 1 -8.69 17.68 -13.29
N LYS A 2 -9.74 18.50 -13.09
CA LYS A 2 -10.88 18.18 -12.21
C LYS A 2 -12.16 18.25 -13.05
N TYR A 3 -13.05 17.27 -12.88
CA TYR A 3 -14.35 17.22 -13.55
C TYR A 3 -15.46 17.25 -12.49
N LYS A 4 -16.58 17.91 -12.79
CA LYS A 4 -17.79 17.80 -11.97
C LYS A 4 -18.49 16.48 -12.28
N LEU A 5 -19.11 15.87 -11.27
CA LEU A 5 -19.82 14.59 -11.45
C LEU A 5 -20.94 14.68 -12.50
N SER A 6 -21.56 15.85 -12.64
CA SER A 6 -22.57 16.14 -13.66
C SER A 6 -22.03 16.18 -15.09
N GLU A 7 -20.71 16.30 -15.28
CA GLU A 7 -20.05 16.35 -16.59
C GLU A 7 -19.63 14.95 -17.08
N ILE A 8 -19.86 13.92 -16.26
CA ILE A 8 -19.49 12.53 -16.58
C ILE A 8 -20.73 11.81 -17.11
N ASN A 9 -20.66 11.28 -18.32
CA ASN A 9 -21.71 10.44 -18.88
C ASN A 9 -21.78 9.12 -18.10
N THR A 10 -22.80 8.99 -17.25
CA THR A 10 -23.04 7.82 -16.41
C THR A 10 -23.93 6.76 -17.07
N SER A 11 -24.30 6.92 -18.36
CA SER A 11 -25.11 5.94 -19.08
C SER A 11 -24.49 4.54 -18.99
N ARG A 12 -25.37 3.56 -18.75
CA ARG A 12 -25.03 2.17 -18.46
C ARG A 12 -25.17 1.26 -19.68
N ASP A 13 -25.46 1.83 -20.85
CA ASP A 13 -25.73 1.06 -22.06
C ASP A 13 -24.53 0.15 -22.36
N ASN A 14 -24.81 -1.16 -22.40
CA ASN A 14 -23.86 -2.24 -22.65
C ASN A 14 -22.73 -2.42 -21.61
N LYS A 15 -22.84 -1.88 -20.39
CA LYS A 15 -21.83 -2.09 -19.34
C LYS A 15 -22.13 -3.33 -18.49
N ILE A 16 -21.13 -4.19 -18.35
CA ILE A 16 -21.18 -5.33 -17.43
C ILE A 16 -20.97 -4.82 -16.00
N PRO A 17 -21.81 -5.23 -15.02
CA PRO A 17 -21.62 -4.85 -13.63
C PRO A 17 -20.28 -5.39 -13.10
N VAL A 18 -19.59 -4.56 -12.32
CA VAL A 18 -18.41 -5.02 -11.57
C VAL A 18 -18.84 -5.98 -10.47
N PRO A 19 -18.02 -6.99 -10.11
CA PRO A 19 -18.32 -7.86 -8.99
C PRO A 19 -18.49 -7.09 -7.68
N ASP A 20 -19.41 -7.56 -6.82
CA ASP A 20 -19.68 -6.99 -5.49
C ASP A 20 -18.60 -7.38 -4.46
N ILE A 21 -17.34 -7.12 -4.80
CA ILE A 21 -16.18 -7.51 -4.02
C ILE A 21 -15.17 -6.36 -3.97
N ILE A 22 -14.65 -6.07 -2.78
CA ILE A 22 -13.54 -5.15 -2.56
C ILE A 22 -12.34 -5.94 -2.03
N HIS A 23 -11.20 -5.79 -2.69
CA HIS A 23 -9.94 -6.42 -2.31
C HIS A 23 -9.00 -5.38 -1.71
N PHE A 24 -8.52 -5.63 -0.49
CA PHE A 24 -7.39 -4.94 0.14
C PHE A 24 -6.18 -5.87 0.15
N VAL A 25 -5.00 -5.31 -0.06
CA VAL A 25 -3.74 -6.05 -0.03
C VAL A 25 -2.79 -5.35 0.92
N LEU A 26 -2.18 -6.12 1.82
CA LEU A 26 -1.07 -5.67 2.63
C LEU A 26 0.04 -6.72 2.58
N VAL A 27 1.21 -6.28 2.14
CA VAL A 27 2.45 -7.06 2.15
C VAL A 27 3.39 -6.39 3.16
N GLY A 28 4.01 -7.17 4.03
CA GLY A 28 4.80 -6.68 5.16
C GLY A 28 4.17 -6.98 6.51
N ASP A 29 4.49 -6.17 7.52
CA ASP A 29 4.00 -6.35 8.88
C ASP A 29 2.52 -5.93 9.01
N THR A 30 1.65 -6.91 9.27
CA THR A 30 0.22 -6.69 9.49
C THR A 30 -0.10 -5.89 10.75
N ASN A 31 0.81 -5.83 11.73
CA ASN A 31 0.62 -5.06 12.95
C ASN A 31 0.76 -3.54 12.73
N GLN A 32 1.40 -3.14 11.63
CA GLN A 32 1.54 -1.73 11.24
C GLN A 32 0.46 -1.26 10.27
N ALA A 33 -0.47 -2.16 9.91
CA ALA A 33 -1.51 -1.84 8.95
C ALA A 33 -2.53 -0.87 9.55
N ASN A 34 -2.84 0.22 8.84
CA ASN A 34 -3.97 1.06 9.19
C ASN A 34 -5.28 0.38 8.78
N ILE A 35 -5.75 -0.53 9.65
CA ILE A 35 -6.98 -1.29 9.46
C ILE A 35 -8.25 -0.42 9.62
N GLU A 36 -8.14 0.77 10.24
CA GLU A 36 -9.28 1.67 10.44
C GLU A 36 -9.85 2.16 9.11
N TYR A 37 -8.99 2.37 8.12
CA TYR A 37 -9.43 2.73 6.77
C TYR A 37 -10.26 1.62 6.11
N VAL A 38 -9.84 0.36 6.26
CA VAL A 38 -10.57 -0.81 5.76
C VAL A 38 -11.95 -0.92 6.43
N ASP A 39 -11.98 -0.61 7.72
CA ASP A 39 -13.19 -0.60 8.53
C ASP A 39 -14.24 0.42 8.03
N ILE A 40 -13.82 1.59 7.57
CA ILE A 40 -14.72 2.58 6.96
C ILE A 40 -15.37 1.99 5.71
N TRP A 41 -14.56 1.40 4.82
CA TRP A 41 -15.07 0.77 3.59
C TRP A 41 -16.06 -0.36 3.89
N LYS A 42 -15.77 -1.16 4.92
CA LYS A 42 -16.65 -2.24 5.39
C LYS A 42 -18.00 -1.74 5.90
N ARG A 43 -18.01 -0.63 6.64
CA ARG A 43 -19.26 -0.06 7.18
C ARG A 43 -20.10 0.61 6.10
N THR A 44 -19.46 1.23 5.11
CA THR A 44 -20.13 1.96 4.03
C THR A 44 -20.67 1.03 2.92
N ASN A 45 -19.98 -0.06 2.62
CA ASN A 45 -20.32 -0.97 1.51
C ASN A 45 -20.87 -2.31 2.01
N LYS A 46 -22.00 -2.28 2.72
CA LYS A 46 -22.60 -3.47 3.35
C LYS A 46 -23.06 -4.54 2.35
N ASP A 47 -23.27 -4.13 1.10
CA ASP A 47 -23.66 -4.95 -0.04
C ASP A 47 -22.48 -5.72 -0.65
N LYS A 48 -21.23 -5.38 -0.32
CA LYS A 48 -20.03 -5.95 -0.94
C LYS A 48 -19.29 -6.87 0.02
N LYS A 49 -18.72 -7.95 -0.53
CA LYS A 49 -17.76 -8.79 0.20
C LYS A 49 -16.42 -8.06 0.28
N ILE A 50 -15.77 -8.11 1.43
CA ILE A 50 -14.44 -7.53 1.62
C ILE A 50 -13.44 -8.63 1.90
N TYR A 51 -12.36 -8.67 1.12
CA TYR A 51 -11.22 -9.55 1.34
C TYR A 51 -9.98 -8.74 1.66
N PHE A 52 -9.24 -9.19 2.67
CA PHE A 52 -7.95 -8.64 3.06
C PHE A 52 -6.88 -9.70 2.81
N TRP A 53 -6.03 -9.45 1.84
CA TRP A 53 -4.95 -10.34 1.44
C TRP A 53 -3.69 -9.95 2.19
N CYS A 54 -3.13 -10.88 2.94
CA CYS A 54 -1.88 -10.70 3.65
C CYS A 54 -0.96 -11.90 3.44
N ASP A 55 0.34 -11.61 3.33
CA ASP A 55 1.37 -12.64 3.35
C ASP A 55 2.10 -12.59 4.70
N LYS A 56 1.80 -13.57 5.56
CA LYS A 56 2.42 -13.68 6.89
C LYS A 56 3.93 -13.89 6.84
N ASN A 57 4.45 -14.43 5.74
CA ASN A 57 5.88 -14.69 5.57
C ASN A 57 6.66 -13.43 5.14
N SER A 58 5.95 -12.35 4.81
CA SER A 58 6.55 -11.10 4.32
C SER A 58 6.86 -10.09 5.43
N SER A 59 6.62 -10.42 6.71
CA SER A 59 6.77 -9.50 7.85
C SER A 59 8.17 -8.89 7.97
N GLN A 60 9.20 -9.61 7.54
CA GLN A 60 10.60 -9.16 7.60
C GLN A 60 11.04 -8.31 6.41
N SER A 61 10.18 -8.12 5.40
CA SER A 61 10.55 -7.39 4.18
C SER A 61 10.97 -5.95 4.48
N ASN A 62 10.26 -5.29 5.40
CA ASN A 62 10.59 -3.93 5.81
C ASN A 62 11.92 -3.88 6.57
N SER A 63 12.12 -4.82 7.51
CA SER A 63 13.37 -4.92 8.27
C SER A 63 14.59 -5.20 7.38
N LEU A 64 14.43 -6.05 6.37
CA LEU A 64 15.47 -6.31 5.38
C LEU A 64 15.80 -5.03 4.58
N HIS A 65 14.77 -4.32 4.12
CA HIS A 65 14.95 -3.08 3.38
C HIS A 65 15.63 -1.99 4.22
N ASP A 66 15.24 -1.83 5.48
CA ASP A 66 15.87 -0.91 6.43
C ASP A 66 17.32 -1.30 6.69
N SER A 67 17.62 -2.58 6.88
CA SER A 67 18.99 -3.07 7.11
C SER A 67 19.91 -2.80 5.91
N ILE A 68 19.41 -2.99 4.69
CA ILE A 68 20.16 -2.68 3.46
C ILE A 68 20.43 -1.18 3.37
N ARG A 69 19.41 -0.34 3.61
CA ARG A 69 19.56 1.12 3.61
C ARG A 69 20.61 1.56 4.62
N ASP A 70 20.51 1.08 5.85
CA ASP A 70 21.39 1.49 6.94
C ASP A 70 22.84 1.04 6.68
N TYR A 71 23.04 -0.15 6.11
CA TYR A 71 24.35 -0.62 5.67
C TYR A 71 24.97 0.29 4.60
N VAL A 72 24.20 0.66 3.57
CA VAL A 72 24.66 1.55 2.51
C VAL A 72 25.03 2.93 3.08
N LEU A 73 24.17 3.50 3.93
CA LEU A 73 24.42 4.81 4.54
C LEU A 73 25.67 4.81 5.43
N CYS A 74 25.88 3.76 6.23
CA CYS A 74 27.08 3.61 7.05
C CYS A 74 28.35 3.50 6.19
N ASN A 75 28.32 2.70 5.12
CA ASN A 75 29.46 2.55 4.21
C ASN A 75 29.77 3.83 3.42
N GLU A 76 28.76 4.59 3.00
CA GLU A 76 28.99 5.89 2.36
C GLU A 76 29.62 6.91 3.33
N PHE A 77 29.26 6.84 4.61
CA PHE A 77 29.81 7.71 5.65
C PHE A 77 31.27 7.37 5.98
N GLU A 78 31.59 6.08 6.10
CA GLU A 78 32.95 5.57 6.27
C GLU A 78 33.85 5.98 5.10
N ASN A 79 33.40 5.76 3.86
CA ASN A 79 34.17 6.12 2.66
C ASN A 79 34.41 7.63 2.53
N LYS A 80 33.44 8.48 2.90
CA LYS A 80 33.62 9.94 2.94
C LYS A 80 34.56 10.43 4.04
N LYS A 81 34.66 9.72 5.17
CA LYS A 81 35.66 10.01 6.21
C LYS A 81 37.05 9.70 5.70
N THR A 82 37.27 8.52 5.13
CA THR A 82 38.59 8.07 4.68
C THR A 82 39.18 8.99 3.60
N LEU A 83 38.35 9.51 2.68
CA LEU A 83 38.77 10.49 1.65
C LEU A 83 39.06 11.90 2.17
N LYS A 84 38.61 12.27 3.38
CA LYS A 84 38.91 13.57 4.01
C LYS A 84 40.22 13.58 4.80
N TYR A 85 40.76 12.40 5.11
CA TYR A 85 42.00 12.22 5.86
C TYR A 85 43.13 11.62 5.01
N ALA A 86 42.92 11.50 3.70
CA ALA A 86 43.94 11.20 2.69
C ALA A 86 44.31 12.48 1.95
#